data_AF-A0A7L2NSI6-F1
#
_entry.id   AF-A0A7L2NSI6-F1
#
_cell.length_a   1.000
_cell.length_b   1.000
_cell.length_c   1.000
_cell.angle_alpha   90.00
_cell.angle_beta   90.00
_cell.angle_gamma   90.00
#
_symmetry.space_group_name_H-M   'P 1'
#
loop_
_entity.id
_entity.type
_entity.pdbx_description
1 polymer ?
#
loop_
_entity_poly.entity_id
_entity_poly.type
_entity_poly.pdbx_seq_one_letter_code
_entity_poly.pdbx_strand_id
1 'polypeptide(L)'
;QAFFCLLLCIPWGSSCPRSCQCTERAGAKAVLCSSRHLQEIPEDIPRDAVLLKLDANSITRIPSNAFRHLSRLQEIDLSGNAIENIDRAAFTGVAAGLRSLDLSGNRIRSIPKEALLALNARLRLANNPWHCECALQEVLGEARLDPDSVQGITCHTAPRQEYVGKPLLQVLDAGANLCGARQRSTDVAVFVTMFGWFAMVIAYIVCYVRHNREDSCRHSDSLRARPSAQGHAE
;
A
#
# COMPACT_ATOMS: atom_id res chain seq x y z
N GLN A 1 20.52 -48.08 47.30
CA GLN A 1 21.30 -46.84 47.07
C GLN A 1 21.36 -46.61 45.56
N ALA A 2 21.00 -45.39 45.14
CA ALA A 2 21.22 -44.78 43.82
C ALA A 2 20.54 -45.42 42.59
N PHE A 3 19.21 -45.39 42.58
CA PHE A 3 18.42 -45.15 41.37
C PHE A 3 18.41 -43.63 41.18
N PHE A 4 19.27 -43.03 40.33
CA PHE A 4 19.13 -41.61 39.93
C PHE A 4 20.01 -41.25 38.72
N CYS A 5 19.35 -40.73 37.68
CA CYS A 5 19.87 -39.84 36.63
C CYS A 5 20.98 -40.30 35.68
N LEU A 6 20.62 -41.12 34.67
CA LEU A 6 21.28 -41.13 33.35
C LEU A 6 20.30 -40.76 32.22
N LEU A 7 19.31 -39.93 32.56
CA LEU A 7 18.55 -39.11 31.61
C LEU A 7 18.99 -37.68 31.85
N LEU A 8 19.92 -37.13 31.06
CA LEU A 8 20.12 -35.68 30.84
C LEU A 8 21.30 -35.43 29.88
N CYS A 9 21.11 -35.83 28.63
CA CYS A 9 21.56 -35.03 27.48
C CYS A 9 20.47 -35.04 26.41
N ILE A 10 19.23 -34.71 26.81
CA ILE A 10 18.31 -34.12 25.83
C ILE A 10 18.84 -32.69 25.64
N PRO A 11 19.28 -32.28 24.45
CA PRO A 11 19.63 -30.88 24.23
C PRO A 11 18.34 -30.07 24.42
N TRP A 12 18.21 -29.40 25.56
CA TRP A 12 17.13 -28.46 25.78
C TRP A 12 17.38 -27.26 24.87
N GLY A 13 16.57 -27.13 23.82
CA GLY A 13 16.49 -25.90 23.04
C GLY A 13 16.67 -26.04 21.53
N SER A 14 16.28 -27.15 20.90
CA SER A 14 15.96 -27.12 19.46
C SER A 14 14.65 -26.36 19.26
N SER A 15 14.70 -25.02 19.40
CA SER A 15 13.58 -24.09 19.21
C SER A 15 13.23 -23.95 17.72
N CYS A 16 13.09 -25.09 17.04
CA CYS A 16 12.71 -25.18 15.65
C CYS A 16 11.19 -25.38 15.58
N PRO A 17 10.48 -24.67 14.68
CA PRO A 17 9.06 -24.89 14.48
C PRO A 17 8.76 -26.34 14.13
N ARG A 18 7.68 -26.91 14.66
CA ARG A 18 7.31 -28.33 14.44
C ARG A 18 7.09 -28.67 12.97
N SER A 19 6.66 -27.70 12.18
CA SER A 19 6.42 -27.81 10.74
C SER A 19 7.68 -27.62 9.89
N CYS A 20 8.81 -27.24 10.50
CA CYS A 20 10.02 -26.84 9.80
C CYS A 20 11.21 -27.73 10.16
N GLN A 21 12.20 -27.73 9.28
CA GLN A 21 13.48 -28.38 9.51
C GLN A 21 14.57 -27.32 9.72
N CYS A 22 15.24 -27.37 10.86
CA CYS A 22 16.35 -26.47 11.15
C CYS A 22 17.66 -27.21 10.96
N THR A 23 18.56 -26.61 10.17
CA THR A 23 19.90 -27.14 9.92
C THR A 23 20.92 -26.08 10.29
N GLU A 24 22.02 -26.49 10.89
CA GLU A 24 23.12 -25.60 11.22
C GLU A 24 24.35 -25.97 10.40
N ARG A 25 24.91 -25.01 9.65
CA ARG A 25 26.15 -25.20 8.89
C ARG A 25 27.05 -23.98 9.09
N ALA A 26 28.30 -24.21 9.48
CA ALA A 26 29.32 -23.18 9.67
C ALA A 26 28.86 -21.99 10.56
N GLY A 27 28.09 -22.26 11.62
CA GLY A 27 27.57 -21.25 12.54
C GLY A 27 26.40 -20.41 11.99
N ALA A 28 25.88 -20.75 10.81
CA ALA A 28 24.64 -20.19 10.27
C ALA A 28 23.51 -21.21 10.40
N LYS A 29 22.42 -20.79 11.06
CA LYS A 29 21.21 -21.60 11.23
C LYS A 29 20.22 -21.29 10.13
N ALA A 30 19.86 -22.30 9.36
CA ALA A 30 18.85 -22.24 8.31
C ALA A 30 17.56 -22.91 8.78
N VAL A 31 16.44 -22.23 8.61
CA VAL A 31 15.10 -22.72 8.93
C VAL A 31 14.36 -22.97 7.62
N LEU A 32 14.06 -24.24 7.35
CA LEU A 32 13.48 -24.72 6.10
C LEU A 32 12.03 -25.15 6.32
N CYS A 33 11.09 -24.34 5.84
CA CYS A 33 9.65 -24.53 5.99
C CYS A 33 8.94 -24.63 4.63
N SER A 34 9.65 -24.97 3.56
CA SER A 34 9.15 -25.01 2.19
C SER A 34 8.03 -26.05 2.01
N SER A 35 6.94 -25.71 1.30
CA SER A 35 5.85 -26.64 0.96
C SER A 35 5.18 -27.32 2.18
N ARG A 36 4.90 -26.56 3.24
CA ARG A 36 4.32 -27.05 4.49
C ARG A 36 2.86 -26.61 4.72
N HIS A 37 2.21 -26.07 3.68
CA HIS A 37 0.85 -25.53 3.74
C HIS A 37 0.62 -24.50 4.86
N LEU A 38 1.66 -23.74 5.20
CA LEU A 38 1.57 -22.72 6.23
C LEU A 38 0.66 -21.58 5.75
N GLN A 39 -0.29 -21.18 6.59
CA GLN A 39 -1.18 -20.05 6.31
C GLN A 39 -0.66 -18.74 6.90
N GLU A 40 0.24 -18.83 7.88
CA GLU A 40 0.84 -17.70 8.58
C GLU A 40 2.33 -17.98 8.86
N ILE A 41 3.09 -16.93 9.13
CA ILE A 41 4.50 -17.02 9.50
C ILE A 41 4.60 -17.59 10.93
N PRO A 42 5.35 -18.66 11.19
CA PRO A 42 5.50 -19.21 12.54
C PRO A 42 6.17 -18.21 13.50
N GLU A 43 5.65 -18.09 14.72
CA GLU A 43 6.22 -17.20 15.77
C GLU A 43 7.42 -17.84 16.48
N ASP A 44 7.56 -19.16 16.40
CA ASP A 44 8.58 -19.97 17.09
C ASP A 44 9.87 -20.13 16.27
N ILE A 45 10.19 -19.13 15.44
CA ILE A 45 11.44 -19.11 14.66
C ILE A 45 12.63 -18.77 15.59
N PRO A 46 13.72 -19.54 15.53
CA PRO A 46 14.89 -19.32 16.37
C PRO A 46 15.58 -17.97 16.06
N ARG A 47 15.92 -17.20 17.10
CA ARG A 47 16.50 -15.84 17.00
C ARG A 47 17.85 -15.77 16.28
N ASP A 48 18.58 -16.88 16.29
CA ASP A 48 19.88 -17.07 15.65
C ASP A 48 19.77 -17.52 14.18
N ALA A 49 18.54 -17.62 13.63
CA ALA A 49 18.33 -17.91 12.22
C ALA A 49 18.95 -16.85 11.31
N VAL A 50 19.66 -17.32 10.29
CA VAL A 50 20.31 -16.51 9.25
C VAL A 50 19.57 -16.63 7.93
N LEU A 51 19.02 -17.81 7.64
CA LEU A 51 18.25 -18.11 6.44
C LEU A 51 16.87 -18.63 6.85
N LEU A 52 15.82 -18.04 6.30
CA LEU A 52 14.44 -18.45 6.49
C LEU A 52 13.80 -18.75 5.14
N LYS A 53 13.46 -20.02 4.90
CA LYS A 53 12.73 -20.47 3.71
C LYS A 53 11.29 -20.80 4.08
N LEU A 54 10.36 -20.03 3.55
CA LEU A 54 8.92 -20.18 3.70
C LEU A 54 8.24 -20.28 2.32
N ASP A 55 8.99 -20.65 1.29
CA ASP A 55 8.52 -20.77 -0.09
C ASP A 55 7.45 -21.86 -0.28
N ALA A 56 6.62 -21.68 -1.31
CA ALA A 56 5.56 -22.61 -1.70
C ALA A 56 4.58 -22.96 -0.55
N ASN A 57 4.20 -21.96 0.25
CA ASN A 57 3.19 -22.08 1.29
C ASN A 57 1.88 -21.35 0.88
N SER A 58 1.00 -21.08 1.84
CA SER A 58 -0.29 -20.40 1.62
C SER A 58 -0.43 -19.16 2.49
N ILE A 59 0.69 -18.48 2.76
CA ILE A 59 0.73 -17.27 3.57
C ILE A 59 0.06 -16.13 2.82
N THR A 60 -0.85 -15.41 3.47
CA THR A 60 -1.67 -14.36 2.83
C THR A 60 -1.29 -12.93 3.21
N ARG A 61 -0.59 -12.76 4.34
CA ARG A 61 -0.23 -11.44 4.87
C ARG A 61 1.09 -11.50 5.64
N ILE A 62 1.82 -10.39 5.63
CA ILE A 62 2.98 -10.18 6.50
C ILE A 62 2.61 -9.09 7.52
N PRO A 63 2.36 -9.45 8.79
CA PRO A 63 1.98 -8.49 9.81
C PRO A 63 3.16 -7.58 10.20
N SER A 64 2.86 -6.49 10.89
CA SER A 64 3.88 -5.64 11.50
C SER A 64 4.77 -6.46 12.44
N ASN A 65 6.07 -6.19 12.42
CA ASN A 65 7.03 -6.82 13.33
C ASN A 65 7.12 -8.35 13.23
N ALA A 66 6.68 -8.96 12.12
CA ALA A 66 6.72 -10.41 11.89
C ALA A 66 8.11 -11.03 12.13
N PHE A 67 9.17 -10.25 11.88
CA PHE A 67 10.56 -10.69 12.03
C PHE A 67 11.33 -9.94 13.15
N ARG A 68 10.63 -9.30 14.10
CA ARG A 68 11.25 -8.39 15.11
C ARG A 68 12.37 -9.02 15.94
N HIS A 69 12.30 -10.33 16.19
CA HIS A 69 13.23 -11.04 17.06
C HIS A 69 14.38 -11.69 16.30
N LEU A 70 14.42 -11.54 14.97
CA LEU A 70 15.27 -12.30 14.07
C LEU A 70 16.36 -11.42 13.45
N SER A 71 17.06 -10.66 14.30
CA SER A 71 18.02 -9.63 13.87
C SER A 71 19.23 -10.16 13.09
N ARG A 72 19.48 -11.47 13.10
CA ARG A 72 20.55 -12.12 12.34
C ARG A 72 20.13 -12.62 10.96
N LEU A 73 18.85 -12.49 10.60
CA LEU A 73 18.36 -12.89 9.28
C LEU A 73 19.03 -12.08 8.19
N GLN A 74 19.55 -12.80 7.20
CA GLN A 74 20.17 -12.25 6.00
C GLN A 74 19.35 -12.59 4.77
N GLU A 75 18.64 -13.72 4.77
CA GLU A 75 17.89 -14.19 3.60
C GLU A 75 16.51 -14.67 4.04
N ILE A 76 15.49 -14.11 3.39
CA ILE A 76 14.09 -14.51 3.56
C ILE A 76 13.53 -14.87 2.18
N ASP A 77 13.03 -16.10 2.06
CA ASP A 77 12.34 -16.59 0.88
C ASP A 77 10.86 -16.83 1.21
N LEU A 78 9.99 -16.00 0.65
CA LEU A 78 8.53 -16.07 0.76
C LEU A 78 7.89 -16.27 -0.62
N SER A 79 8.66 -16.75 -1.59
CA SER A 79 8.19 -16.94 -2.96
C SER A 79 7.10 -18.00 -3.06
N GLY A 80 6.22 -17.88 -4.06
CA GLY A 80 5.17 -18.88 -4.30
C GLY A 80 4.15 -19.01 -3.16
N ASN A 81 3.89 -17.93 -2.43
CA ASN A 81 2.82 -17.85 -1.42
C ASN A 81 1.58 -17.14 -2.01
N ALA A 82 0.62 -16.79 -1.16
CA ALA A 82 -0.59 -16.06 -1.53
C ALA A 82 -0.63 -14.65 -0.92
N ILE A 83 0.54 -14.02 -0.72
CA ILE A 83 0.64 -12.77 0.02
C ILE A 83 -0.02 -11.64 -0.76
N GLU A 84 -1.00 -10.98 -0.14
CA GLU A 84 -1.72 -9.85 -0.72
C GLU A 84 -1.37 -8.53 0.00
N ASN A 85 -1.16 -8.59 1.32
CA ASN A 85 -0.95 -7.42 2.17
C ASN A 85 0.35 -7.51 2.96
N ILE A 86 1.14 -6.44 2.91
CA ILE A 86 2.38 -6.28 3.66
C ILE A 86 2.24 -5.02 4.51
N ASP A 87 2.42 -5.17 5.83
CA ASP A 87 2.38 -4.03 6.74
C ASP A 87 3.60 -3.11 6.57
N ARG A 88 3.43 -1.81 6.82
CA ARG A 88 4.48 -0.79 6.76
C ARG A 88 5.68 -1.11 7.64
N ALA A 89 5.45 -1.79 8.77
CA ALA A 89 6.48 -2.17 9.73
C ALA A 89 6.81 -3.68 9.67
N ALA A 90 6.50 -4.37 8.57
CA ALA A 90 6.71 -5.82 8.45
C ALA A 90 8.18 -6.23 8.64
N PHE A 91 9.12 -5.47 8.08
CA PHE A 91 10.55 -5.82 8.01
C PHE A 91 11.47 -4.99 8.91
N THR A 92 10.93 -4.16 9.80
CA THR A 92 11.71 -3.26 10.69
C THR A 92 12.76 -4.00 11.52
N GLY A 93 12.43 -5.20 12.00
CA GLY A 93 13.32 -6.04 12.82
C GLY A 93 14.55 -6.58 12.09
N VAL A 94 14.50 -6.65 10.76
CA VAL A 94 15.55 -7.25 9.91
C VAL A 94 16.22 -6.24 9.00
N ALA A 95 15.77 -4.98 9.00
CA ALA A 95 16.22 -3.93 8.09
C ALA A 95 17.75 -3.73 8.04
N ALA A 96 18.44 -3.89 9.17
CA ALA A 96 19.89 -3.71 9.25
C ALA A 96 20.72 -4.88 8.69
N GLY A 97 20.17 -6.10 8.71
CA GLY A 97 20.91 -7.33 8.42
C GLY A 97 20.50 -8.04 7.12
N LEU A 98 19.30 -7.75 6.63
CA LEU A 98 18.72 -8.44 5.48
C LEU A 98 19.49 -8.11 4.19
N ARG A 99 19.85 -9.15 3.44
CA ARG A 99 20.61 -9.07 2.19
C ARG A 99 19.78 -9.48 0.98
N SER A 100 18.84 -10.40 1.17
CA SER A 100 17.94 -10.89 0.11
C SER A 100 16.54 -11.09 0.65
N LEU A 101 15.55 -10.60 -0.09
CA LEU A 101 14.13 -10.83 0.16
C LEU A 101 13.46 -11.26 -1.14
N ASP A 102 12.90 -12.46 -1.13
CA ASP A 102 12.13 -12.99 -2.25
C ASP A 102 10.63 -12.98 -1.92
N LEU A 103 9.87 -12.19 -2.68
CA LEU A 103 8.41 -12.12 -2.64
C LEU A 103 7.80 -12.47 -4.01
N SER A 104 8.57 -13.12 -4.88
CA SER A 104 8.11 -13.46 -6.23
C SER A 104 6.98 -14.49 -6.22
N GLY A 105 6.11 -14.45 -7.23
CA GLY A 105 5.02 -15.43 -7.35
C GLY A 105 3.98 -15.34 -6.22
N ASN A 106 3.69 -14.14 -5.74
CA ASN A 106 2.66 -13.87 -4.74
C ASN A 106 1.44 -13.16 -5.38
N ARG A 107 0.56 -12.59 -4.56
CA ARG A 107 -0.65 -11.87 -5.00
C ARG A 107 -0.60 -10.38 -4.66
N ILE A 108 0.61 -9.83 -4.58
CA ILE A 108 0.85 -8.47 -4.12
C ILE A 108 0.41 -7.48 -5.21
N ARG A 109 -0.44 -6.52 -4.83
CA ARG A 109 -0.88 -5.44 -5.72
C ARG A 109 -0.08 -4.17 -5.50
N SER A 110 0.22 -3.82 -4.26
CA SER A 110 1.04 -2.67 -3.91
C SER A 110 1.83 -2.97 -2.64
N ILE A 111 2.99 -2.33 -2.48
CA ILE A 111 3.78 -2.42 -1.26
C ILE A 111 3.94 -1.00 -0.70
N PRO A 112 3.69 -0.78 0.60
CA PRO A 112 4.01 0.49 1.22
C PRO A 112 5.50 0.75 1.18
N LYS A 113 5.89 1.97 0.76
CA LYS A 113 7.31 2.36 0.68
C LYS A 113 8.03 2.21 2.00
N GLU A 114 7.36 2.46 3.12
CA GLU A 114 7.92 2.35 4.45
C GLU A 114 8.42 0.93 4.77
N ALA A 115 7.80 -0.10 4.18
CA ALA A 115 8.18 -1.49 4.41
C ALA A 115 9.51 -1.87 3.73
N LEU A 116 9.82 -1.26 2.58
CA LEU A 116 10.97 -1.63 1.75
C LEU A 116 12.11 -0.59 1.76
N LEU A 117 11.81 0.70 1.96
CA LEU A 117 12.82 1.77 1.95
C LEU A 117 13.87 1.61 3.04
N ALA A 118 13.50 1.03 4.18
CA ALA A 118 14.44 0.75 5.27
C ALA A 118 15.37 -0.44 4.96
N LEU A 119 15.07 -1.24 3.94
CA LEU A 119 15.82 -2.44 3.60
C LEU A 119 16.95 -2.12 2.61
N ASN A 120 18.17 -2.51 2.96
CA ASN A 120 19.31 -2.50 2.03
C ASN A 120 19.54 -3.89 1.41
N ALA A 121 18.45 -4.55 0.99
CA ALA A 121 18.45 -5.92 0.51
C ALA A 121 18.16 -5.99 -1.00
N ARG A 122 18.64 -7.04 -1.67
CA ARG A 122 18.20 -7.40 -3.02
C ARG A 122 16.77 -7.91 -2.96
N LEU A 123 15.87 -7.26 -3.70
CA LEU A 123 14.46 -7.59 -3.72
C LEU A 123 14.09 -8.33 -5.00
N ARG A 124 13.37 -9.45 -4.86
CA ARG A 124 12.70 -10.16 -5.97
C ARG A 124 11.19 -10.01 -5.81
N LEU A 125 10.58 -9.36 -6.79
CA LEU A 125 9.19 -8.92 -6.81
C LEU A 125 8.42 -9.41 -8.06
N ALA A 126 9.08 -10.20 -8.91
CA ALA A 126 8.53 -10.73 -10.15
C ALA A 126 7.25 -11.54 -9.92
N ASN A 127 6.43 -11.68 -10.98
CA ASN A 127 5.25 -12.55 -10.98
C ASN A 127 4.24 -12.22 -9.87
N ASN A 128 3.95 -10.93 -9.70
CA ASN A 128 2.90 -10.43 -8.81
C ASN A 128 1.92 -9.57 -9.62
N PRO A 129 0.62 -9.54 -9.26
CA PRO A 129 -0.41 -8.75 -9.95
C PRO A 129 -0.33 -7.25 -9.59
N TRP A 130 0.78 -6.61 -9.98
CA TRP A 130 1.08 -5.23 -9.61
C TRP A 130 0.01 -4.24 -10.06
N HIS A 131 -0.37 -3.36 -9.14
CA HIS A 131 -1.13 -2.15 -9.40
C HIS A 131 -0.15 -1.01 -9.67
N CYS A 132 0.05 -0.68 -10.94
CA CYS A 132 0.98 0.36 -11.36
C CYS A 132 0.38 1.74 -11.13
N GLU A 133 0.74 2.32 -9.97
CA GLU A 133 0.43 3.66 -9.55
C GLU A 133 1.67 4.37 -8.99
N CYS A 134 1.51 5.60 -8.51
CA CYS A 134 2.61 6.41 -7.98
C CYS A 134 3.41 5.69 -6.87
N ALA A 135 2.73 5.00 -5.96
CA ALA A 135 3.37 4.31 -4.85
C ALA A 135 4.37 3.24 -5.32
N LEU A 136 4.04 2.51 -6.40
CA LEU A 136 4.92 1.50 -6.96
C LEU A 136 6.15 2.14 -7.62
N GLN A 137 5.98 3.28 -8.31
CA GLN A 137 7.09 4.02 -8.90
C GLN A 137 8.08 4.52 -7.83
N GLU A 138 7.59 5.03 -6.70
CA GLU A 138 8.43 5.46 -5.58
C GLU A 138 9.25 4.30 -5.00
N VAL A 139 8.59 3.16 -4.74
CA VAL A 139 9.25 1.97 -4.20
C VAL A 139 10.38 1.50 -5.12
N LEU A 140 10.13 1.41 -6.42
CA LEU A 140 11.08 0.84 -7.37
C LEU A 140 12.16 1.81 -7.81
N GLY A 141 11.95 3.13 -7.63
CA GLY A 141 12.97 4.14 -7.84
C GLY A 141 14.11 4.07 -6.80
N GLU A 142 13.80 3.66 -5.58
CA GLU A 142 14.78 3.61 -4.48
C GLU A 142 15.23 2.18 -4.11
N ALA A 143 14.40 1.17 -4.37
CA ALA A 143 14.70 -0.21 -4.00
C ALA A 143 15.82 -0.84 -4.84
N ARG A 144 16.64 -1.68 -4.20
CA ARG A 144 17.65 -2.52 -4.87
C ARG A 144 17.01 -3.77 -5.44
N LEU A 145 16.46 -3.67 -6.64
CA LEU A 145 15.87 -4.80 -7.36
C LEU A 145 16.96 -5.73 -7.91
N ASP A 146 16.70 -7.03 -7.83
CA ASP A 146 17.50 -8.02 -8.53
C ASP A 146 17.24 -7.92 -10.05
N PRO A 147 18.27 -7.88 -10.91
CA PRO A 147 18.11 -7.66 -12.36
C PRO A 147 17.21 -8.69 -13.03
N ASP A 148 17.23 -9.94 -12.55
CA ASP A 148 16.38 -11.02 -13.08
C ASP A 148 14.90 -10.78 -12.74
N SER A 149 14.63 -10.08 -11.63
CA SER A 149 13.26 -9.77 -11.21
C SER A 149 12.63 -8.64 -12.01
N VAL A 150 13.42 -7.75 -12.63
CA VAL A 150 12.90 -6.54 -13.28
C VAL A 150 12.01 -6.89 -14.47
N GLN A 151 12.39 -7.91 -15.25
CA GLN A 151 11.64 -8.34 -16.43
C GLN A 151 10.28 -8.98 -16.08
N GLY A 152 10.18 -9.58 -14.89
CA GLY A 152 8.96 -10.22 -14.40
C GLY A 152 7.97 -9.28 -13.70
N ILE A 153 8.25 -7.97 -13.65
CA ILE A 153 7.33 -6.97 -13.09
C ILE A 153 6.47 -6.41 -14.22
N THR A 154 5.24 -6.92 -14.33
CA THR A 154 4.23 -6.47 -15.30
C THR A 154 3.08 -5.79 -14.60
N CYS A 155 2.57 -4.71 -15.19
CA CYS A 155 1.41 -3.99 -14.68
C CYS A 155 0.14 -4.78 -14.94
N HIS A 156 -0.48 -5.36 -13.90
CA HIS A 156 -1.75 -6.08 -14.06
C HIS A 156 -2.96 -5.14 -13.98
N THR A 157 -2.86 -4.11 -13.13
CA THR A 157 -3.87 -3.06 -13.03
C THR A 157 -3.17 -1.70 -13.00
N ALA A 158 -3.81 -0.67 -13.52
CA ALA A 158 -3.27 0.69 -13.52
C ALA A 158 -4.42 1.70 -13.65
N PRO A 159 -4.25 2.95 -13.16
CA PRO A 159 -5.23 4.02 -13.39
C PRO A 159 -5.48 4.32 -14.87
N ARG A 160 -4.47 4.08 -15.73
CA ARG A 160 -4.61 4.16 -17.19
C ARG A 160 -4.49 2.78 -17.80
N GLN A 161 -5.48 2.41 -18.61
CA GLN A 161 -5.52 1.11 -19.28
C GLN A 161 -4.35 0.87 -20.25
N GLU A 162 -3.71 1.92 -20.76
CA GLU A 162 -2.58 1.85 -21.69
C GLU A 162 -1.32 1.18 -21.12
N TYR A 163 -1.22 1.07 -19.79
CA TYR A 163 -0.11 0.44 -19.09
C TYR A 163 -0.39 -1.02 -18.69
N VAL A 164 -1.65 -1.47 -18.76
CA VAL A 164 -2.02 -2.83 -18.36
C VAL A 164 -1.42 -3.85 -19.33
N GLY A 165 -0.83 -4.91 -18.78
CA GLY A 165 -0.15 -5.97 -19.51
C GLY A 165 1.27 -5.64 -19.96
N LYS A 166 1.74 -4.40 -19.76
CA LYS A 166 3.11 -4.01 -20.13
C LYS A 166 4.10 -4.25 -18.99
N PRO A 167 5.36 -4.60 -19.30
CA PRO A 167 6.43 -4.62 -18.31
C PRO A 167 6.66 -3.20 -17.79
N LEU A 168 6.89 -3.08 -16.50
CA LEU A 168 6.98 -1.77 -15.85
C LEU A 168 8.15 -0.94 -16.38
N LEU A 169 9.30 -1.58 -16.65
CA LEU A 169 10.48 -0.87 -17.18
C LEU A 169 10.16 -0.14 -18.49
N GLN A 170 9.41 -0.78 -19.38
CA GLN A 170 8.95 -0.17 -20.64
C GLN A 170 7.99 1.00 -20.39
N VAL A 171 7.12 0.91 -19.39
CA VAL A 171 6.21 2.00 -19.02
C VAL A 171 7.02 3.20 -18.52
N LEU A 172 8.00 2.98 -17.64
CA LEU A 172 8.85 4.03 -17.08
C LEU A 172 9.77 4.65 -18.15
N ASP A 173 10.39 3.84 -19.00
CA ASP A 173 11.28 4.30 -20.09
C ASP A 173 10.54 5.06 -21.19
N ALA A 174 9.24 4.79 -21.38
CA ALA A 174 8.37 5.55 -22.27
C ALA A 174 8.04 6.96 -21.73
N GLY A 175 8.60 7.35 -20.58
CA GLY A 175 8.35 8.64 -19.94
C GLY A 175 7.00 8.74 -19.24
N ALA A 176 6.37 7.60 -18.93
CA ALA A 176 5.10 7.60 -18.20
C ALA A 176 5.30 8.07 -16.76
N ASN A 177 4.71 9.21 -16.41
CA ASN A 177 4.63 9.66 -15.03
C ASN A 177 3.37 9.08 -14.36
N LEU A 178 3.52 7.97 -13.62
CA LEU A 178 2.42 7.32 -12.89
C LEU A 178 1.86 8.23 -11.77
N CYS A 179 2.67 9.15 -11.24
CA CYS A 179 2.27 10.12 -10.23
C CYS A 179 1.42 11.28 -10.77
N GLY A 180 1.49 11.59 -12.06
CA GLY A 180 0.68 12.65 -12.68
C GLY A 180 -0.82 12.34 -12.75
N ALA A 181 -1.23 11.07 -12.66
CA ALA A 181 -2.64 10.66 -12.75
C ALA A 181 -3.45 11.06 -11.49
N ARG A 182 -2.82 11.12 -10.32
CA ARG A 182 -3.45 11.53 -9.05
C ARG A 182 -3.87 13.01 -9.10
N GLN A 183 -3.07 13.85 -9.76
CA GLN A 183 -3.27 15.30 -9.80
C GLN A 183 -4.38 15.72 -10.79
N ARG A 184 -4.55 14.98 -11.90
CA ARG A 184 -5.58 15.31 -12.90
C ARG A 184 -7.00 15.03 -12.43
N SER A 185 -7.19 14.00 -11.60
CA SER A 185 -8.51 13.61 -11.10
C SER A 185 -9.03 14.58 -10.03
N THR A 186 -8.14 15.13 -9.20
CA THR A 186 -8.48 16.22 -8.26
C THR A 186 -8.79 17.51 -9.00
N ASP A 187 -8.08 17.81 -10.08
CA ASP A 187 -8.27 19.03 -10.86
C ASP A 187 -9.69 19.11 -11.45
N VAL A 188 -10.15 18.01 -12.09
CA VAL A 188 -11.51 17.94 -12.65
C VAL A 188 -12.60 18.06 -11.58
N ALA A 189 -12.46 17.36 -10.44
CA ALA A 189 -13.43 17.46 -9.35
C ALA A 189 -13.48 18.87 -8.75
N VAL A 190 -12.31 19.52 -8.57
CA VAL A 190 -12.21 20.91 -8.10
C VAL A 190 -12.86 21.86 -9.11
N PHE A 191 -12.61 21.71 -10.41
CA PHE A 191 -13.28 22.52 -11.43
C PHE A 191 -14.81 22.35 -11.39
N VAL A 192 -15.33 21.12 -11.29
CA VAL A 192 -16.78 20.86 -11.20
C VAL A 192 -17.38 21.54 -9.96
N THR A 193 -16.71 21.44 -8.80
CA THR A 193 -17.19 22.10 -7.57
C THR A 193 -17.13 23.62 -7.65
N MET A 194 -16.09 24.17 -8.30
CA MET A 194 -15.93 25.61 -8.50
C MET A 194 -17.03 26.15 -9.42
N PHE A 195 -17.27 25.51 -10.57
CA PHE A 195 -18.36 25.90 -11.48
C PHE A 195 -19.73 25.80 -10.81
N GLY A 196 -19.98 24.75 -10.01
CA GLY A 196 -21.21 24.61 -9.23
C GLY A 196 -21.41 25.74 -8.22
N TRP A 197 -20.35 26.14 -7.51
CA TRP A 197 -20.40 27.24 -6.55
C TRP A 197 -20.64 28.59 -7.23
N PHE A 198 -19.95 28.87 -8.34
CA PHE A 198 -20.18 30.09 -9.13
C PHE A 198 -21.62 30.17 -9.66
N ALA A 199 -22.17 29.08 -10.16
CA ALA A 199 -23.57 29.05 -10.62
C ALA A 199 -24.55 29.35 -9.48
N MET A 200 -24.32 28.79 -8.28
CA MET A 200 -25.11 29.04 -7.08
C MET A 200 -25.05 30.51 -6.64
N VAL A 201 -23.86 31.11 -6.62
CA VAL A 201 -23.67 32.52 -6.25
C VAL A 201 -24.33 33.46 -7.25
N ILE A 202 -24.18 33.19 -8.55
CA ILE A 202 -24.83 33.97 -9.61
C ILE A 202 -26.36 33.87 -9.47
N ALA A 203 -26.89 32.66 -9.25
CA ALA A 203 -28.32 32.47 -9.03
C ALA A 203 -28.83 33.23 -7.79
N TYR A 204 -28.09 33.17 -6.68
CA TYR A 204 -28.40 33.90 -5.46
C TYR A 204 -28.44 35.41 -5.68
N ILE A 205 -27.42 35.99 -6.34
CA ILE A 205 -27.35 37.42 -6.64
C ILE A 205 -28.52 37.84 -7.55
N VAL A 206 -28.82 37.06 -8.59
CA VAL A 206 -29.94 37.34 -9.50
C VAL A 206 -31.28 37.30 -8.75
N CYS A 207 -31.51 36.28 -7.92
CA CYS A 207 -32.70 36.19 -7.07
C CYS A 207 -32.79 37.36 -6.09
N TYR A 208 -31.69 37.71 -5.42
CA TYR A 208 -31.64 38.83 -4.48
C TYR A 208 -31.98 40.16 -5.16
N VAL A 209 -31.37 40.45 -6.32
CA VAL A 209 -31.65 41.68 -7.07
C VAL A 209 -33.08 41.71 -7.58
N ARG A 210 -33.63 40.57 -8.05
CA ARG A 210 -35.03 40.50 -8.46
C ARG A 210 -35.98 40.75 -7.30
N HIS A 211 -35.73 40.12 -6.16
CA HIS A 211 -36.53 40.32 -4.95
C HIS A 211 -36.54 41.79 -4.52
N ASN A 212 -35.36 42.42 -4.47
CA ASN A 212 -35.25 43.82 -4.07
C ASN A 212 -35.88 44.80 -5.09
N ARG A 213 -35.89 44.45 -6.39
CA ARG A 213 -36.61 45.20 -7.43
C ARG A 213 -38.13 45.03 -7.32
N GLU A 214 -38.60 43.83 -7.02
CA GLU A 214 -40.02 43.55 -6.78
C GLU A 214 -40.54 44.29 -5.54
N ASP A 215 -39.74 44.36 -4.47
CA ASP A 215 -40.07 45.13 -3.26
C ASP A 215 -40.10 46.64 -3.53
N SER A 216 -39.22 47.15 -4.39
CA SER A 216 -39.25 48.54 -4.86
C SER A 216 -40.48 48.86 -5.72
N CYS A 217 -40.92 47.92 -6.58
CA CYS A 217 -42.14 48.07 -7.39
C CYS A 217 -43.40 48.05 -6.51
N ARG A 218 -43.51 47.13 -5.55
CA ARG A 218 -44.64 47.08 -4.61
C ARG A 218 -44.77 48.34 -3.77
N HIS A 219 -43.66 48.94 -3.35
CA HIS A 219 -43.68 50.23 -2.65
C HIS A 219 -44.16 51.38 -3.54
N SER A 220 -43.75 51.40 -4.81
CA SER A 220 -44.19 52.43 -5.78
C SER A 220 -45.68 52.31 -6.11
N ASP A 221 -46.19 51.09 -6.28
CA ASP A 221 -47.62 50.85 -6.52
C ASP A 221 -48.47 51.17 -5.29
N SER A 222 -47.97 50.91 -4.08
CA SER A 222 -48.65 51.29 -2.82
C SER A 222 -48.74 52.82 -2.65
N LEU A 223 -47.75 53.57 -3.14
CA LEU A 223 -47.80 55.04 -3.17
C LEU A 223 -48.70 55.57 -4.28
N ARG A 224 -48.82 54.87 -5.41
CA ARG A 224 -49.67 55.23 -6.56
C ARG A 224 -51.14 54.85 -6.38
N ALA A 225 -51.46 53.88 -5.52
CA ALA A 225 -52.82 53.45 -5.19
C ALA A 225 -53.54 54.32 -4.13
N ARG A 226 -52.92 55.41 -3.64
CA ARG A 226 -53.58 56.35 -2.73
C ARG A 226 -54.54 57.23 -3.54
N PRO A 227 -55.86 57.17 -3.33
CA PRO A 227 -56.81 57.93 -4.12
C PRO A 227 -56.60 59.43 -3.90
N SER A 228 -56.56 60.16 -5.00
CA SER A 228 -56.70 61.62 -5.06
C SER A 228 -58.06 62.00 -4.44
N ALA A 229 -58.05 62.34 -3.15
CA ALA A 229 -59.21 62.91 -2.48
C ALA A 229 -59.41 64.36 -2.96
N GLN A 230 -60.39 64.49 -3.86
CA GLN A 230 -61.37 65.58 -4.02
C GLN A 230 -60.97 67.00 -3.60
N GLY A 231 -61.10 67.92 -4.56
CA GLY A 231 -61.39 69.31 -4.25
C GLY A 231 -62.78 69.52 -3.63
N HIS A 232 -62.92 70.61 -2.88
CA HIS A 232 -64.10 71.46 -2.69
C HIS A 232 -63.60 72.70 -1.92
N ALA A 233 -63.69 73.90 -2.51
CA ALA A 233 -64.70 74.92 -2.21
C ALA A 233 -64.62 75.44 -0.76
N GLU A 234 -63.98 76.59 -0.53
CA GLU A 234 -64.59 77.91 -0.29
C GLU A 234 -63.49 78.99 -0.26
#